data_AF-B4UGF6-F1
#
_entry.id   AF-B4UGF6-F1
#
_cell.length_a   1.000
_cell.length_b   1.000
_cell.length_c   1.000
_cell.angle_alpha   90.00
_cell.angle_beta   90.00
_cell.angle_gamma   90.00
#
_symmetry.space_group_name_H-M   'P 1'
#
loop_
_entity.id
_entity.type
_entity.pdbx_description
1 polymer ?
#
loop_
_entity_poly.entity_id
_entity_poly.type
_entity_poly.pdbx_seq_one_letter_code
_entity_poly.pdbx_strand_id
1 'polypeptide(L)'
;MPAASTPRLIRTLGHALVRGRSARIRLDDGLPAGAAPEGPVDVLALAFDGAWRVAARERPATLRVLALDRIAAARETRRRAGPSPPGFDPLDFTRSAWLDGSGPARTVTVRLPAALAPLAPALLPGARCVPGSGDGAVLCHVRTSRPDLLSALTASLGAGPALDCESMPTATTRPPPARTSAQARLLGLATFILAQPGPVSRRRIYEAFPDDYAGSADAKEKKFSRDKRDLERLGFVLDREDVPGGDDQVGYFIDPRASALPPLELAPEEAAVVWTAGVSALRASDHPLRDELESALRKLLVGAKGLPPRAAAVEELAADGAPASGALLDKLVDAWERRRTVTLEYLRIATGEVVRRDVDVYGWGRRRGEWIFAGHCHLRDAERVFYLSRVRALKVNARRRDPYRIPAAFDVRRWTRQQIWDYDVHPPREAVVRFRGSLARVAGQLLPAARLRPDAEGGRVARLEVRNLRGLVRQALAWGPEAELLEPAEGRALAREMLAALAAALDGRAP
;
A
#
# COMPACT_ATOMS: atom_id res chain seq x y z
N MET A 1 -44.14 15.23 14.03
CA MET A 1 -43.25 15.09 15.20
C MET A 1 -42.87 13.63 15.33
N PRO A 2 -41.59 13.27 15.49
CA PRO A 2 -41.20 11.88 15.69
C PRO A 2 -41.80 11.34 16.99
N ALA A 3 -42.26 10.09 17.00
CA ALA A 3 -42.72 9.43 18.22
C ALA A 3 -41.59 9.45 19.26
N ALA A 4 -41.90 9.65 20.54
CA ALA A 4 -40.92 9.81 21.62
C ALA A 4 -39.91 8.64 21.77
N SER A 5 -40.19 7.48 21.15
CA SER A 5 -39.33 6.29 21.11
C SER A 5 -38.25 6.32 20.01
N THR A 6 -38.37 7.18 18.99
CA THR A 6 -37.55 7.16 17.77
C THR A 6 -36.04 7.29 18.03
N PRO A 7 -35.55 8.29 18.81
CA PRO A 7 -34.10 8.45 19.04
C PRO A 7 -33.49 7.27 19.82
N ARG A 8 -34.27 6.64 20.70
CA ARG A 8 -33.84 5.48 21.49
C ARG A 8 -33.67 4.23 20.61
N LEU A 9 -34.58 4.00 19.67
CA LEU A 9 -34.50 2.90 18.71
C LEU A 9 -33.31 3.08 17.76
N ILE A 10 -33.11 4.28 17.21
CA ILE A 10 -31.96 4.60 16.35
C ILE A 10 -30.64 4.33 17.07
N ARG A 11 -30.51 4.78 18.32
CA ARG A 11 -29.30 4.51 19.10
C ARG A 11 -29.07 3.01 19.31
N THR A 12 -30.11 2.26 19.64
CA THR A 12 -30.00 0.83 19.91
C THR A 12 -29.62 0.04 18.66
N LEU A 13 -30.32 0.27 17.55
CA LEU A 13 -30.07 -0.40 16.28
C LEU A 13 -28.76 0.07 15.64
N GLY A 14 -28.44 1.35 15.74
CA GLY A 14 -27.17 1.91 15.28
C GLY A 14 -25.97 1.32 16.03
N HIS A 15 -26.06 1.16 17.36
CA HIS A 15 -25.00 0.50 18.12
C HIS A 15 -24.85 -0.97 17.73
N ALA A 16 -25.96 -1.69 17.52
CA ALA A 16 -25.92 -3.07 17.04
C ALA A 16 -25.21 -3.16 15.68
N LEU A 17 -25.52 -2.24 14.75
CA LEU A 17 -24.90 -2.15 13.43
C LEU A 17 -23.39 -1.86 13.51
N VAL A 18 -22.98 -0.79 14.21
CA VAL A 18 -21.56 -0.40 14.34
C VAL A 18 -20.73 -1.49 15.03
N ARG A 19 -21.32 -2.23 15.96
CA ARG A 19 -20.65 -3.33 16.69
C ARG A 19 -20.74 -4.68 15.98
N GLY A 20 -21.42 -4.77 14.84
CA GLY A 20 -21.62 -6.02 14.09
C GLY A 20 -22.40 -7.08 14.89
N ARG A 21 -23.44 -6.67 15.62
CA ARG A 21 -24.26 -7.52 16.50
C ARG A 21 -25.70 -7.61 16.01
N SER A 22 -26.35 -8.73 16.32
CA SER A 22 -27.78 -8.90 16.10
C SER A 22 -28.58 -8.10 17.14
N ALA A 23 -29.78 -7.66 16.78
CA ALA A 23 -30.75 -7.07 17.69
C ALA A 23 -31.97 -7.98 17.81
N ARG A 24 -32.69 -7.93 18.93
CA ARG A 24 -34.05 -8.46 19.02
C ARG A 24 -35.01 -7.29 18.88
N ILE A 25 -35.92 -7.38 17.92
CA ILE A 25 -36.94 -6.37 17.68
C ILE A 25 -38.32 -6.92 18.05
N ARG A 26 -39.17 -6.05 18.56
CA ARG A 26 -40.60 -6.28 18.75
C ARG A 26 -41.34 -5.35 17.82
N LEU A 27 -42.23 -5.90 17.01
CA LEU A 27 -43.03 -5.16 16.05
C LEU A 27 -44.42 -4.86 16.62
N ASP A 28 -45.06 -3.78 16.17
CA ASP A 28 -46.45 -3.47 16.54
C ASP A 28 -47.43 -4.43 15.85
N ASP A 29 -48.58 -4.71 16.48
CA ASP A 29 -49.52 -5.82 16.20
C ASP A 29 -50.24 -5.80 14.82
N GLY A 30 -49.88 -4.89 13.91
CA GLY A 30 -50.54 -4.67 12.61
C GLY A 30 -49.90 -5.36 11.39
N LEU A 31 -49.21 -6.50 11.55
CA LEU A 31 -48.47 -7.14 10.46
C LEU A 31 -49.31 -8.07 9.55
N PRO A 32 -48.99 -8.17 8.25
CA PRO A 32 -49.49 -9.23 7.38
C PRO A 32 -49.02 -10.62 7.84
N ALA A 33 -49.82 -11.65 7.54
CA ALA A 33 -49.63 -13.03 8.00
C ALA A 33 -48.22 -13.58 7.70
N GLY A 34 -47.51 -14.02 8.75
CA GLY A 34 -46.20 -14.70 8.65
C GLY A 34 -44.99 -13.96 9.26
N ALA A 35 -45.17 -12.80 9.90
CA ALA A 35 -44.12 -12.16 10.69
C ALA A 35 -44.19 -12.58 12.16
N ALA A 36 -43.04 -12.99 12.73
CA ALA A 36 -42.97 -13.21 14.18
C ALA A 36 -43.07 -11.85 14.90
N PRO A 37 -43.94 -11.70 15.92
CA PRO A 37 -44.13 -10.43 16.63
C PRO A 37 -42.88 -9.98 17.41
N GLU A 38 -42.00 -10.93 17.74
CA GLU A 38 -40.69 -10.67 18.33
C GLU A 38 -39.66 -11.66 17.78
N GLY A 39 -38.50 -11.17 17.33
CA GLY A 39 -37.50 -12.01 16.68
C GLY A 39 -36.08 -11.46 16.68
N PRO A 40 -35.04 -12.33 16.69
CA PRO A 40 -33.67 -11.90 16.51
C PRO A 40 -33.40 -11.58 15.03
N VAL A 41 -32.93 -10.36 14.78
CA VAL A 41 -32.58 -9.88 13.44
C VAL A 41 -31.13 -9.42 13.41
N ASP A 42 -30.47 -9.65 12.29
CA ASP A 42 -29.18 -9.03 12.01
C ASP A 42 -29.45 -7.67 11.36
N VAL A 43 -29.12 -6.57 12.05
CA VAL A 43 -29.29 -5.22 11.51
C VAL A 43 -28.22 -4.99 10.45
N LEU A 44 -28.64 -4.73 9.21
CA LEU A 44 -27.73 -4.57 8.08
C LEU A 44 -27.50 -3.09 7.74
N ALA A 45 -28.54 -2.26 7.77
CA ALA A 45 -28.44 -0.83 7.46
C ALA A 45 -29.57 -0.01 8.09
N LEU A 46 -29.32 1.28 8.30
CA LEU A 46 -30.32 2.30 8.65
C LEU A 46 -30.37 3.32 7.51
N ALA A 47 -31.55 3.70 7.07
CA ALA A 47 -31.74 4.70 6.02
C ALA A 47 -32.81 5.71 6.42
N PHE A 48 -32.74 6.91 5.85
CA PHE A 48 -33.72 7.96 6.07
C PHE A 48 -34.06 8.64 4.75
N ASP A 49 -35.28 8.46 4.28
CA ASP A 49 -35.83 9.07 3.06
C ASP A 49 -37.09 9.89 3.36
N GLY A 50 -37.06 10.61 4.49
CA GLY A 50 -38.24 11.28 5.08
C GLY A 50 -38.90 10.44 6.18
N ALA A 51 -38.69 9.12 6.16
CA ALA A 51 -38.98 8.22 7.28
C ALA A 51 -37.78 7.30 7.55
N TRP A 52 -37.61 6.86 8.80
CA TRP A 52 -36.56 5.92 9.16
C TRP A 52 -36.91 4.51 8.69
N ARG A 53 -35.99 3.87 7.97
CA ARG A 53 -36.06 2.47 7.57
C ARG A 53 -34.88 1.69 8.09
N VAL A 54 -35.12 0.42 8.40
CA VAL A 54 -34.14 -0.53 8.89
C VAL A 54 -34.11 -1.72 7.94
N ALA A 55 -32.97 -1.94 7.28
CA ALA A 55 -32.74 -3.20 6.58
C ALA A 55 -32.22 -4.22 7.58
N ALA A 56 -32.93 -5.34 7.70
CA ALA A 56 -32.63 -6.38 8.67
C ALA A 56 -32.77 -7.76 8.04
N ARG A 57 -31.94 -8.71 8.46
CA ARG A 57 -32.09 -10.11 8.06
C ARG A 57 -32.67 -10.95 9.19
N GLU A 58 -33.78 -11.61 8.91
CA GLU A 58 -34.32 -12.72 9.69
C GLU A 58 -33.66 -14.04 9.23
N ARG A 59 -33.25 -14.88 10.17
CA ARG A 59 -32.72 -16.21 9.83
C ARG A 59 -33.88 -17.17 9.48
N PRO A 60 -33.73 -18.05 8.46
CA PRO A 60 -32.47 -18.45 7.87
C PRO A 60 -31.86 -17.52 6.81
N ALA A 61 -32.61 -16.66 6.11
CA ALA A 61 -32.01 -15.73 5.14
C ALA A 61 -32.91 -14.57 4.62
N THR A 62 -34.04 -14.27 5.25
CA THR A 62 -35.00 -13.31 4.69
C THR A 62 -34.58 -11.87 4.97
N LEU A 63 -34.24 -11.11 3.92
CA LEU A 63 -34.05 -9.66 3.99
C LEU A 63 -35.42 -8.99 4.15
N ARG A 64 -35.55 -8.12 5.16
CA ARG A 64 -36.72 -7.26 5.36
C ARG A 64 -36.29 -5.81 5.50
N VAL A 65 -37.07 -4.92 4.89
CA VAL A 65 -36.97 -3.48 5.12
C VAL A 65 -38.16 -3.08 6.00
N LEU A 66 -37.88 -2.64 7.21
CA LEU A 66 -38.88 -2.30 8.22
C LEU A 66 -38.90 -0.79 8.43
N ALA A 67 -40.09 -0.20 8.47
CA ALA A 67 -40.24 1.18 8.92
C ALA A 67 -40.03 1.23 10.45
N LEU A 68 -39.23 2.20 10.91
CA LEU A 68 -38.83 2.28 12.32
C LEU A 68 -40.01 2.56 13.25
N ASP A 69 -41.05 3.23 12.74
CA ASP A 69 -42.30 3.53 13.44
C ASP A 69 -43.16 2.28 13.71
N ARG A 70 -42.86 1.15 13.06
CA ARG A 70 -43.48 -0.17 13.32
C ARG A 70 -42.73 -1.01 14.35
N ILE A 71 -41.63 -0.49 14.90
CA ILE A 71 -40.80 -1.19 15.89
C ILE A 71 -41.13 -0.65 17.27
N ALA A 72 -41.92 -1.40 18.04
CA ALA A 72 -42.28 -1.08 19.41
C ALA A 72 -41.05 -0.99 20.34
N ALA A 73 -40.09 -1.90 20.15
CA ALA A 73 -38.87 -1.96 20.95
C ALA A 73 -37.73 -2.69 20.23
N ALA A 74 -36.50 -2.32 20.57
CA ALA A 74 -35.29 -3.01 20.13
C ALA A 74 -34.33 -3.24 21.31
N ARG A 75 -33.61 -4.35 21.29
CA ARG A 75 -32.54 -4.65 22.25
C ARG A 75 -31.35 -5.30 21.55
N GLU A 76 -30.15 -4.76 21.78
CA GLU A 76 -28.91 -5.37 21.30
C GLU A 76 -28.68 -6.75 21.94
N THR A 77 -28.26 -7.72 21.15
CA THR A 77 -27.91 -9.08 21.63
C THR A 77 -26.39 -9.26 21.68
N ARG A 78 -25.93 -10.32 22.36
CA ARG A 78 -24.50 -10.70 22.38
C ARG A 78 -24.04 -11.41 21.09
N ARG A 79 -24.95 -11.78 20.20
CA ARG A 79 -24.66 -12.57 19.01
C ARG A 79 -24.08 -11.67 17.91
N ARG A 80 -23.10 -12.17 17.16
CA ARG A 80 -22.61 -11.49 15.94
C ARG A 80 -23.64 -11.57 14.81
N ALA A 81 -23.80 -10.46 14.11
CA ALA A 81 -24.54 -10.42 12.86
C ALA A 81 -23.80 -11.27 11.82
N GLY A 82 -24.52 -12.03 10.99
CA GLY A 82 -23.92 -12.69 9.83
C GLY A 82 -23.67 -11.68 8.68
N PRO A 83 -23.02 -12.10 7.57
CA PRO A 83 -22.73 -11.24 6.42
C PRO A 83 -24.02 -10.72 5.73
N SER A 84 -23.94 -9.69 4.88
CA SER A 84 -25.09 -9.29 4.06
C SER A 84 -25.49 -10.41 3.08
N PRO A 85 -26.79 -10.55 2.74
CA PRO A 85 -27.23 -11.43 1.66
C PRO A 85 -26.56 -11.07 0.32
N PRO A 86 -26.35 -12.03 -0.59
CA PRO A 86 -25.88 -11.74 -1.95
C PRO A 86 -26.81 -10.72 -2.63
N GLY A 87 -26.22 -9.72 -3.30
CA GLY A 87 -26.97 -8.68 -4.02
C GLY A 87 -27.52 -7.53 -3.15
N PHE A 88 -27.33 -7.55 -1.83
CA PHE A 88 -27.67 -6.42 -0.97
C PHE A 88 -26.41 -5.66 -0.52
N ASP A 89 -26.31 -4.39 -0.92
CA ASP A 89 -25.30 -3.45 -0.40
C ASP A 89 -25.92 -2.53 0.68
N PRO A 90 -25.56 -2.71 1.96
CA PRO A 90 -25.99 -1.82 3.05
C PRO A 90 -25.72 -0.34 2.81
N LEU A 91 -24.62 -0.03 2.13
CA LEU A 91 -24.16 1.34 1.93
C LEU A 91 -24.97 2.04 0.85
N ASP A 92 -25.29 1.31 -0.23
CA ASP A 92 -26.18 1.78 -1.28
C ASP A 92 -27.59 2.01 -0.74
N PHE A 93 -28.10 1.08 0.08
CA PHE A 93 -29.40 1.20 0.73
C PHE A 93 -29.55 2.48 1.56
N THR A 94 -28.50 2.90 2.27
CA THR A 94 -28.52 4.13 3.08
C THR A 94 -28.27 5.39 2.25
N ARG A 95 -27.31 5.37 1.31
CA ARG A 95 -26.93 6.58 0.55
C ARG A 95 -27.93 6.94 -0.53
N SER A 96 -28.56 5.97 -1.18
CA SER A 96 -29.54 6.21 -2.25
C SER A 96 -30.70 7.09 -1.81
N ALA A 97 -30.98 7.17 -0.51
CA ALA A 97 -31.99 8.05 0.05
C ALA A 97 -31.72 9.54 -0.19
N TRP A 98 -30.45 9.99 -0.18
CA TRP A 98 -30.09 11.41 -0.36
C TRP A 98 -29.02 11.67 -1.44
N LEU A 99 -28.49 10.63 -2.08
CA LEU A 99 -27.64 10.68 -3.28
C LEU A 99 -28.34 9.94 -4.42
N ASP A 100 -29.58 10.32 -4.72
CA ASP A 100 -30.44 9.70 -5.73
C ASP A 100 -30.14 10.15 -7.17
N GLY A 101 -29.23 11.11 -7.34
CA GLY A 101 -28.90 11.68 -8.66
C GLY A 101 -29.97 12.62 -9.22
N SER A 102 -30.97 13.03 -8.41
CA SER A 102 -32.03 13.97 -8.83
C SER A 102 -31.53 15.40 -9.11
N GLY A 103 -30.30 15.73 -8.70
CA GLY A 103 -29.68 17.03 -8.87
C GLY A 103 -28.17 17.01 -8.65
N PRO A 104 -27.48 18.16 -8.84
CA PRO A 104 -26.04 18.27 -8.62
C PRO A 104 -25.71 17.96 -7.16
N ALA A 105 -24.88 16.94 -6.95
CA ALA A 105 -24.49 16.51 -5.63
C ALA A 105 -23.52 17.52 -5.01
N ARG A 106 -23.90 18.12 -3.88
CA ARG A 106 -23.11 19.10 -3.13
C ARG A 106 -22.69 18.58 -1.77
N THR A 107 -21.64 19.16 -1.20
CA THR A 107 -21.15 18.80 0.13
C THR A 107 -21.86 19.62 1.21
N VAL A 108 -22.43 18.95 2.22
CA VAL A 108 -23.11 19.56 3.37
C VAL A 108 -22.49 19.03 4.66
N THR A 109 -22.31 19.88 5.67
CA THR A 109 -21.71 19.48 6.95
C THR A 109 -22.79 19.22 7.99
N VAL A 110 -22.89 17.99 8.46
CA VAL A 110 -23.81 17.59 9.53
C VAL A 110 -23.06 17.60 10.86
N ARG A 111 -23.51 18.41 11.82
CA ARG A 111 -23.00 18.37 13.20
C ARG A 111 -23.73 17.28 13.99
N LEU A 112 -23.03 16.20 14.33
CA LEU A 112 -23.53 15.16 15.23
C LEU A 112 -23.10 15.46 16.67
N PRO A 113 -24.02 15.48 17.64
CA PRO A 113 -23.68 15.65 19.05
C PRO A 113 -22.88 14.44 19.58
N ALA A 114 -22.15 14.61 20.68
CA ALA A 114 -21.27 13.57 21.25
C ALA A 114 -21.98 12.22 21.49
N ALA A 115 -23.28 12.23 21.84
CA ALA A 115 -24.07 11.03 22.04
C ALA A 115 -24.29 10.19 20.76
N LEU A 116 -24.19 10.83 19.57
CA LEU A 116 -24.38 10.20 18.26
C LEU A 116 -23.06 10.06 17.49
N ALA A 117 -21.97 10.66 17.96
CA ALA A 117 -20.65 10.55 17.34
C ALA A 117 -20.19 9.11 17.05
N PRO A 118 -20.36 8.12 17.96
CA PRO A 118 -20.00 6.72 17.67
C PRO A 118 -20.85 6.06 16.58
N LEU A 119 -22.03 6.64 16.28
CA LEU A 119 -22.97 6.14 15.30
C LEU A 119 -22.80 6.79 13.92
N ALA A 120 -21.90 7.77 13.78
CA ALA A 120 -21.66 8.46 12.52
C ALA A 120 -21.46 7.52 11.32
N PRO A 121 -20.69 6.41 11.41
CA PRO A 121 -20.52 5.49 10.28
C PRO A 121 -21.81 4.76 9.87
N ALA A 122 -22.75 4.58 10.80
CA ALA A 122 -24.04 3.94 10.55
C ALA A 122 -25.10 4.91 10.05
N LEU A 123 -25.08 6.16 10.53
CA LEU A 123 -26.09 7.17 10.20
C LEU A 123 -25.74 7.92 8.90
N LEU A 124 -24.45 8.16 8.65
CA LEU A 124 -23.95 8.90 7.50
C LEU A 124 -22.83 8.10 6.82
N PRO A 125 -23.13 6.91 6.27
CA PRO A 125 -22.12 6.04 5.70
C PRO A 125 -21.42 6.71 4.50
N GLY A 126 -20.09 6.74 4.55
CA GLY A 126 -19.26 7.39 3.53
C GLY A 126 -19.07 8.89 3.75
N ALA A 127 -19.67 9.48 4.80
CA ALA A 127 -19.33 10.83 5.24
C ALA A 127 -17.94 10.87 5.86
N ARG A 128 -17.22 11.97 5.63
CA ARG A 128 -15.94 12.22 6.31
C ARG A 128 -16.21 12.98 7.59
N CYS A 129 -15.89 12.38 8.71
CA CYS A 129 -16.20 12.93 10.02
C CYS A 129 -14.93 13.41 10.73
N VAL A 130 -14.91 14.66 11.18
CA VAL A 130 -13.83 15.28 11.94
C VAL A 130 -14.29 15.71 13.34
N PRO A 131 -13.41 15.70 14.35
CA PRO A 131 -13.78 16.19 15.69
C PRO A 131 -14.21 17.66 15.63
N GLY A 132 -15.33 17.99 16.25
CA GLY A 132 -15.76 19.36 16.46
C GLY A 132 -14.99 20.02 17.61
N SER A 133 -14.92 21.34 17.61
CA SER A 133 -14.29 22.13 18.68
C SER A 133 -15.07 21.99 20.00
N GLY A 134 -14.39 21.54 21.06
CA GLY A 134 -14.79 21.70 22.47
C GLY A 134 -15.79 20.69 23.06
N ASP A 135 -16.83 20.29 22.30
CA ASP A 135 -18.01 19.63 22.91
C ASP A 135 -18.10 18.10 22.69
N GLY A 136 -17.06 17.47 22.14
CA GLY A 136 -17.09 16.06 21.74
C GLY A 136 -18.06 15.75 20.58
N ALA A 137 -18.66 16.79 19.98
CA ALA A 137 -19.42 16.70 18.74
C ALA A 137 -18.50 16.33 17.57
N VAL A 138 -19.08 15.78 16.51
CA VAL A 138 -18.37 15.40 15.29
C VAL A 138 -19.03 16.09 14.11
N LEU A 139 -18.22 16.72 13.26
CA LEU A 139 -18.67 17.34 12.01
C LEU A 139 -18.49 16.33 10.89
N CYS A 140 -19.58 15.90 10.28
CA CYS A 140 -19.58 14.93 9.20
C CYS A 140 -19.92 15.60 7.88
N HIS A 141 -18.98 15.61 6.94
CA HIS A 141 -19.16 16.12 5.60
C HIS A 141 -19.81 15.05 4.72
N VAL A 142 -21.03 15.32 4.29
CA VAL A 142 -21.89 14.41 3.55
C VAL A 142 -22.14 14.99 2.17
N ARG A 143 -21.85 14.20 1.14
CA ARG A 143 -22.27 14.55 -0.23
C ARG A 143 -23.74 14.18 -0.42
N THR A 144 -24.54 15.09 -0.98
CA THR A 144 -25.98 14.90 -1.14
C THR A 144 -26.50 15.63 -2.39
N SER A 145 -27.40 15.02 -3.15
CA SER A 145 -28.24 15.70 -4.14
C SER A 145 -29.49 16.30 -3.49
N ARG A 146 -29.79 15.89 -2.24
CA ARG A 146 -30.99 16.22 -1.47
C ARG A 146 -30.67 16.81 -0.09
N PRO A 147 -30.27 18.08 -0.03
CA PRO A 147 -29.93 18.76 1.23
C PRO A 147 -31.13 18.89 2.19
N ASP A 148 -32.35 18.93 1.65
CA ASP A 148 -33.62 18.88 2.38
C ASP A 148 -33.71 17.64 3.27
N LEU A 149 -33.31 16.47 2.75
CA LEU A 149 -33.36 15.22 3.50
C LEU A 149 -32.30 15.15 4.60
N LEU A 150 -31.11 15.73 4.41
CA LEU A 150 -30.12 15.81 5.47
C LEU A 150 -30.61 16.70 6.62
N SER A 151 -31.25 17.83 6.32
CA SER A 151 -31.86 18.68 7.33
C SER A 151 -33.01 17.97 8.07
N ALA A 152 -33.85 17.22 7.36
CA ALA A 152 -34.89 16.40 7.98
C ALA A 152 -34.31 15.25 8.82
N LEU A 153 -33.21 14.63 8.37
CA LEU A 153 -32.48 13.61 9.11
C LEU A 153 -31.95 14.17 10.42
N THR A 154 -31.27 15.32 10.39
CA THR A 154 -30.72 15.92 11.62
C THR A 154 -31.80 16.30 12.61
N ALA A 155 -32.90 16.90 12.11
CA ALA A 155 -34.08 17.20 12.92
C ALA A 155 -34.66 15.93 13.57
N SER A 156 -34.71 14.80 12.85
CA SER A 156 -35.22 13.52 13.40
C SER A 156 -34.32 12.93 14.50
N LEU A 157 -33.02 13.24 14.46
CA LEU A 157 -32.03 12.82 15.45
C LEU A 157 -31.98 13.73 16.68
N GLY A 158 -32.71 14.86 16.66
CA GLY A 158 -32.51 15.94 17.62
C GLY A 158 -31.12 16.58 17.54
N ALA A 159 -30.43 16.40 16.41
CA ALA A 159 -29.22 17.13 16.08
C ALA A 159 -29.60 18.48 15.49
N GLY A 160 -28.78 19.51 15.71
CA GLY A 160 -28.99 20.84 15.11
C GLY A 160 -29.08 20.77 13.57
N PRO A 161 -29.49 21.86 12.91
CA PRO A 161 -29.59 21.89 11.45
C PRO A 161 -28.26 21.49 10.79
N ALA A 162 -28.36 20.85 9.63
CA ALA A 162 -27.19 20.66 8.78
C ALA A 162 -26.62 22.04 8.41
N LEU A 163 -25.31 22.19 8.54
CA LEU A 163 -24.59 23.43 8.28
C LEU A 163 -24.13 23.42 6.82
N ASP A 164 -24.45 24.49 6.09
CA ASP A 164 -23.86 24.70 4.78
C ASP A 164 -22.36 25.06 4.93
N CYS A 165 -21.57 24.55 3.99
CA CYS A 165 -20.11 24.48 4.05
C CYS A 165 -19.37 25.83 3.91
N GLU A 166 -20.04 26.97 4.10
CA GLU A 166 -19.45 28.31 3.90
C GLU A 166 -18.27 28.64 4.84
N SER A 167 -18.04 27.84 5.88
CA SER A 167 -17.02 28.11 6.92
C SER A 167 -16.27 26.83 7.33
N MET A 168 -15.43 26.30 6.44
CA MET A 168 -14.64 25.08 6.70
C MET A 168 -13.40 25.32 7.57
N PRO A 169 -13.24 24.66 8.74
CA PRO A 169 -11.93 24.48 9.35
C PRO A 169 -11.13 23.46 8.54
N THR A 170 -9.90 23.82 8.22
CA THR A 170 -9.01 23.06 7.36
C THR A 170 -8.21 22.04 8.16
N ALA A 171 -8.23 20.78 7.73
CA ALA A 171 -7.22 19.82 8.16
C ALA A 171 -5.88 20.23 7.54
N THR A 172 -4.91 20.65 8.37
CA THR A 172 -3.53 20.93 7.97
C THR A 172 -2.78 19.61 7.75
N THR A 173 -3.18 18.83 6.75
CA THR A 173 -2.38 17.69 6.33
C THR A 173 -1.18 18.21 5.55
N ARG A 174 0.02 18.08 6.13
CA ARG A 174 1.26 18.41 5.45
C ARG A 174 1.37 17.53 4.20
N PRO A 175 1.53 18.11 2.99
CA PRO A 175 1.72 17.33 1.79
C PRO A 175 2.96 16.43 1.96
N PRO A 176 2.98 15.24 1.33
CA PRO A 176 4.16 14.37 1.35
C PRO A 176 5.37 15.14 0.79
N PRO A 177 6.60 14.86 1.27
CA PRO A 177 7.79 15.58 0.81
C PRO A 177 7.92 15.53 -0.71
N ALA A 178 8.44 16.60 -1.32
CA ALA A 178 8.61 16.72 -2.76
C ALA A 178 9.34 15.50 -3.33
N ARG A 179 8.61 14.68 -4.09
CA ARG A 179 9.15 13.50 -4.76
C ARG A 179 9.27 13.84 -6.24
N THR A 180 10.51 13.94 -6.74
CA THR A 180 10.94 14.56 -8.01
C THR A 180 10.39 13.95 -9.32
N SER A 181 9.52 12.93 -9.26
CA SER A 181 8.97 12.25 -10.45
C SER A 181 7.51 12.63 -10.71
N ALA A 182 7.09 12.58 -11.98
CA ALA A 182 5.70 12.83 -12.35
C ALA A 182 4.71 11.89 -11.64
N GLN A 183 5.07 10.61 -11.50
CA GLN A 183 4.28 9.58 -10.85
C GLN A 183 4.11 9.86 -9.36
N ALA A 184 5.19 10.29 -8.69
CA ALA A 184 5.13 10.59 -7.27
C ALA A 184 4.35 11.88 -6.98
N ARG A 185 4.43 12.89 -7.86
CA ARG A 185 3.54 14.06 -7.82
C ARG A 185 2.08 13.63 -7.94
N LEU A 186 1.73 12.76 -8.91
CA LEU A 186 0.35 12.29 -9.10
C LEU A 186 -0.19 11.56 -7.87
N LEU A 187 0.58 10.63 -7.29
CA LEU A 187 0.17 9.94 -6.08
C LEU A 187 0.06 10.91 -4.88
N GLY A 188 0.99 11.86 -4.77
CA GLY A 188 0.96 12.91 -3.75
C GLY A 188 -0.29 13.78 -3.86
N LEU A 189 -0.61 14.22 -5.08
CA LEU A 189 -1.81 14.99 -5.39
C LEU A 189 -3.08 14.20 -5.06
N ALA A 190 -3.17 12.94 -5.50
CA ALA A 190 -4.31 12.08 -5.20
C ALA A 190 -4.50 11.90 -3.70
N THR A 191 -3.42 11.61 -2.97
CA THR A 191 -3.44 11.41 -1.52
C THR A 191 -3.81 12.70 -0.79
N PHE A 192 -3.32 13.85 -1.25
CA PHE A 192 -3.64 15.15 -0.65
C PHE A 192 -5.12 15.49 -0.81
N ILE A 193 -5.66 15.34 -2.03
CA ILE A 193 -7.09 15.57 -2.30
C ILE A 193 -7.95 14.56 -1.53
N LEU A 194 -7.56 13.28 -1.52
CA LEU A 194 -8.19 12.24 -0.71
C LEU A 194 -8.04 12.46 0.79
N ALA A 195 -7.15 13.33 1.26
CA ALA A 195 -7.05 13.66 2.69
C ALA A 195 -7.95 14.84 3.06
N GLN A 196 -8.40 15.65 2.09
CA GLN A 196 -9.21 16.83 2.38
C GLN A 196 -10.67 16.47 2.72
N PRO A 197 -11.30 17.21 3.65
CA PRO A 197 -12.69 17.01 4.03
C PRO A 197 -13.71 17.53 3.01
N GLY A 198 -13.29 18.34 2.03
CA GLY A 198 -14.15 18.91 0.99
C GLY A 198 -13.38 19.31 -0.27
N PRO A 199 -14.03 19.97 -1.24
CA PRO A 199 -13.41 20.38 -2.50
C PRO A 199 -12.18 21.27 -2.28
N VAL A 200 -11.13 21.00 -3.05
CA VAL A 200 -9.85 21.69 -2.95
C VAL A 200 -9.67 22.63 -4.15
N SER A 201 -9.53 23.92 -3.88
CA SER A 201 -9.29 24.92 -4.94
C SER A 201 -7.89 24.77 -5.56
N ARG A 202 -7.71 25.25 -6.80
CA ARG A 202 -6.41 25.20 -7.51
C ARG A 202 -5.34 25.97 -6.76
N ARG A 203 -5.65 27.17 -6.27
CA ARG A 203 -4.77 27.97 -5.41
C ARG A 203 -4.19 27.13 -4.27
N ARG A 204 -5.04 26.38 -3.58
CA ARG A 204 -4.63 25.54 -2.46
C ARG A 204 -3.80 24.32 -2.89
N ILE A 205 -4.08 23.75 -4.05
CA ILE A 205 -3.24 22.70 -4.64
C ILE A 205 -1.85 23.28 -4.96
N TYR A 206 -1.77 24.46 -5.56
CA TYR A 206 -0.49 25.10 -5.89
C TYR A 206 0.31 25.49 -4.64
N GLU A 207 -0.36 25.94 -3.57
CA GLU A 207 0.26 26.21 -2.27
C GLU A 207 0.79 24.94 -1.58
N ALA A 208 0.08 23.82 -1.72
CA ALA A 208 0.51 22.54 -1.14
C ALA A 208 1.67 21.89 -1.93
N PHE A 209 1.81 22.20 -3.21
CA PHE A 209 2.81 21.59 -4.09
C PHE A 209 3.65 22.65 -4.81
N PRO A 210 4.39 23.51 -4.07
CA PRO A 210 5.08 24.67 -4.64
C PRO A 210 6.20 24.29 -5.62
N ASP A 211 6.96 23.23 -5.31
CA ASP A 211 8.05 22.73 -6.15
C ASP A 211 7.53 22.12 -7.46
N ASP A 212 6.33 21.55 -7.42
CA ASP A 212 5.69 20.91 -8.56
C ASP A 212 4.93 21.92 -9.43
N TYR A 213 4.24 22.90 -8.85
CA TYR A 213 3.50 23.92 -9.59
C TYR A 213 4.19 25.30 -9.50
N ALA A 214 5.43 25.35 -9.99
CA ALA A 214 6.20 26.58 -10.15
C ALA A 214 5.95 27.27 -11.50
N GLY A 215 6.33 28.55 -11.62
CA GLY A 215 6.24 29.34 -12.85
C GLY A 215 4.97 30.18 -12.98
N SER A 216 4.66 30.60 -14.22
CA SER A 216 3.51 31.46 -14.53
C SER A 216 2.17 30.74 -14.30
N ALA A 217 1.08 31.51 -14.14
CA ALA A 217 -0.26 30.95 -13.94
C ALA A 217 -0.68 29.99 -15.07
N ASP A 218 -0.37 30.33 -16.32
CA ASP A 218 -0.66 29.48 -17.50
C ASP A 218 0.13 28.14 -17.47
N ALA A 219 1.38 28.16 -17.01
CA ALA A 219 2.18 26.95 -16.88
C ALA A 219 1.63 25.99 -15.81
N LYS A 220 1.20 26.54 -14.67
CA LYS A 220 0.56 25.76 -13.58
C LYS A 220 -0.74 25.13 -14.07
N GLU A 221 -1.58 25.90 -14.77
CA GLU A 221 -2.86 25.42 -15.29
C GLU A 221 -2.70 24.28 -16.30
N LYS A 222 -1.75 24.42 -17.24
CA LYS A 222 -1.44 23.36 -18.21
C LYS A 222 -0.91 22.10 -17.54
N LYS A 223 -0.05 22.24 -16.53
CA LYS A 223 0.50 21.10 -15.77
C LYS A 223 -0.61 20.40 -14.97
N PHE A 224 -1.44 21.15 -14.26
CA PHE A 224 -2.56 20.60 -13.49
C PHE A 224 -3.60 19.92 -14.39
N SER A 225 -3.92 20.52 -15.55
CA SER A 225 -4.80 19.89 -16.55
C SER A 225 -4.26 18.56 -17.06
N ARG A 226 -2.93 18.43 -17.19
CA ARG A 226 -2.28 17.16 -17.53
C ARG A 226 -2.39 16.16 -16.39
N ASP A 227 -2.05 16.58 -15.18
CA ASP A 227 -2.09 15.72 -14.00
C ASP A 227 -3.51 15.20 -13.73
N LYS A 228 -4.57 16.00 -13.96
CA LYS A 228 -5.97 15.57 -13.90
C LYS A 228 -6.24 14.38 -14.83
N ARG A 229 -5.85 14.50 -16.11
CA ARG A 229 -6.03 13.41 -17.08
C ARG A 229 -5.23 12.17 -16.70
N ASP A 230 -4.06 12.34 -16.09
CA ASP A 230 -3.25 11.23 -15.64
C ASP A 230 -3.88 10.52 -14.42
N LEU A 231 -4.48 11.27 -13.49
CA LEU A 231 -5.25 10.69 -12.39
C LEU A 231 -6.48 9.91 -12.86
N GLU A 232 -7.22 10.46 -13.83
CA GLU A 232 -8.37 9.77 -14.44
C GLU A 232 -7.93 8.48 -15.14
N ARG A 233 -6.79 8.50 -15.85
CA ARG A 233 -6.21 7.28 -16.46
C ARG A 233 -5.78 6.23 -15.44
N LEU A 234 -5.41 6.65 -14.22
CA LEU A 234 -5.09 5.76 -13.11
C LEU A 234 -6.34 5.21 -12.40
N GLY A 235 -7.54 5.60 -12.83
CA GLY A 235 -8.81 5.14 -12.26
C GLY A 235 -9.33 5.98 -11.10
N PHE A 236 -8.74 7.14 -10.84
CA PHE A 236 -9.31 8.09 -9.88
C PHE A 236 -10.47 8.86 -10.52
N VAL A 237 -11.60 8.92 -9.81
CA VAL A 237 -12.76 9.70 -10.23
C VAL A 237 -12.67 11.10 -9.61
N LEU A 238 -12.31 12.08 -10.44
CA LEU A 238 -12.16 13.48 -10.04
C LEU A 238 -13.45 14.25 -10.37
N ASP A 239 -14.12 14.69 -9.31
CA ASP A 239 -15.30 15.54 -9.41
C ASP A 239 -14.95 17.01 -9.19
N ARG A 240 -15.84 17.87 -9.69
CA ARG A 240 -15.74 19.33 -9.60
C ARG A 240 -16.97 19.86 -8.88
N GLU A 241 -16.76 20.79 -7.97
CA GLU A 241 -17.82 21.49 -7.26
C GLU A 241 -17.50 22.98 -7.25
N ASP A 242 -18.51 23.83 -7.44
CA ASP A 242 -18.31 25.27 -7.33
C ASP A 242 -18.06 25.63 -5.86
N VAL A 243 -17.03 26.43 -5.60
CA VAL A 243 -16.66 26.87 -4.25
C VAL A 243 -17.06 28.34 -4.10
N PRO A 244 -18.12 28.67 -3.33
CA PRO A 244 -18.52 30.05 -3.13
C PRO A 244 -17.45 30.83 -2.34
N GLY A 245 -17.08 32.02 -2.82
CA GLY A 245 -16.26 32.98 -2.05
C GLY A 245 -14.73 32.87 -2.16
N GLY A 246 -14.18 32.13 -3.13
CA GLY A 246 -12.73 32.12 -3.44
C GLY A 246 -12.42 32.70 -4.83
N ASP A 247 -11.20 33.22 -5.03
CA ASP A 247 -10.68 33.62 -6.36
C ASP A 247 -10.73 32.48 -7.41
N ASP A 248 -10.75 31.23 -6.93
CA ASP A 248 -11.03 30.03 -7.73
C ASP A 248 -12.47 29.55 -7.46
N GLN A 249 -13.34 29.75 -8.43
CA GLN A 249 -14.75 29.36 -8.36
C GLN A 249 -14.97 27.83 -8.40
N VAL A 250 -13.94 27.03 -8.69
CA VAL A 250 -14.05 25.56 -8.84
C VAL A 250 -13.07 24.83 -7.93
N GLY A 251 -13.60 23.93 -7.11
CA GLY A 251 -12.87 22.99 -6.25
C GLY A 251 -12.88 21.56 -6.79
N TYR A 252 -11.85 20.80 -6.46
CA TYR A 252 -11.64 19.43 -6.90
C TYR A 252 -11.64 18.47 -5.73
N PHE A 253 -12.28 17.31 -5.88
CA PHE A 253 -12.15 16.22 -4.92
C PHE A 253 -12.15 14.86 -5.61
N ILE A 254 -11.67 13.85 -4.91
CA ILE A 254 -11.64 12.46 -5.38
C ILE A 254 -12.65 11.68 -4.56
N ASP A 255 -13.59 11.02 -5.24
CA ASP A 255 -14.51 10.09 -4.58
C ASP A 255 -13.75 8.80 -4.20
N PRO A 256 -13.53 8.51 -2.91
CA PRO A 256 -12.72 7.36 -2.50
C PRO A 256 -13.34 6.01 -2.84
N ARG A 257 -14.66 5.93 -3.01
CA ARG A 257 -15.37 4.69 -3.35
C ARG A 257 -15.47 4.49 -4.85
N ALA A 258 -15.72 5.57 -5.61
CA ALA A 258 -15.66 5.49 -7.07
C ALA A 258 -14.23 5.27 -7.56
N SER A 259 -13.23 5.67 -6.77
CA SER A 259 -11.81 5.40 -6.99
C SER A 259 -11.30 4.14 -6.26
N ALA A 260 -12.20 3.34 -5.66
CA ALA A 260 -11.81 2.10 -5.03
C ALA A 260 -11.51 1.05 -6.10
N LEU A 261 -10.37 0.38 -5.98
CA LEU A 261 -10.08 -0.77 -6.82
C LEU A 261 -10.99 -1.94 -6.39
N PRO A 262 -11.69 -2.61 -7.34
CA PRO A 262 -12.36 -3.86 -7.04
C PRO A 262 -11.35 -4.91 -6.56
N PRO A 263 -11.80 -6.00 -5.91
CA PRO A 263 -10.93 -7.13 -5.59
C PRO A 263 -10.13 -7.55 -6.83
N LEU A 264 -8.81 -7.46 -6.74
CA LEU A 264 -7.92 -7.78 -7.85
C LEU A 264 -7.69 -9.29 -7.87
N GLU A 265 -8.33 -9.97 -8.81
CA GLU A 265 -8.04 -11.37 -9.10
C GLU A 265 -7.06 -11.43 -10.27
N LEU A 266 -5.82 -11.86 -9.99
CA LEU A 266 -4.82 -12.11 -11.02
C LEU A 266 -4.72 -13.60 -11.27
N ALA A 267 -4.71 -13.98 -12.55
CA ALA A 267 -4.30 -15.32 -12.92
C ALA A 267 -2.83 -15.56 -12.48
N PRO A 268 -2.43 -16.83 -12.22
CA PRO A 268 -1.06 -17.14 -11.80
C PRO A 268 0.03 -16.54 -12.71
N GLU A 269 -0.23 -16.52 -14.01
CA GLU A 269 0.67 -15.97 -15.03
C GLU A 269 0.79 -14.45 -14.93
N GLU A 270 -0.33 -13.76 -14.72
CA GLU A 270 -0.39 -12.30 -14.57
C GLU A 270 0.31 -11.86 -13.28
N ALA A 271 0.08 -12.59 -12.19
CA ALA A 271 0.74 -12.37 -10.91
C ALA A 271 2.26 -12.50 -11.05
N ALA A 272 2.75 -13.54 -11.74
CA ALA A 272 4.18 -13.73 -11.99
C ALA A 272 4.80 -12.60 -12.82
N VAL A 273 4.09 -12.10 -13.84
CA VAL A 273 4.54 -10.97 -14.66
C VAL A 273 4.62 -9.68 -13.83
N VAL A 274 3.56 -9.35 -13.08
CA VAL A 274 3.51 -8.16 -12.23
C VAL A 274 4.58 -8.21 -11.14
N TRP A 275 4.77 -9.38 -10.52
CA TRP A 275 5.83 -9.63 -9.55
C TRP A 275 7.21 -9.35 -10.14
N THR A 276 7.52 -9.94 -11.30
CA THR A 276 8.84 -9.83 -11.93
C THR A 276 9.12 -8.39 -12.37
N ALA A 277 8.13 -7.70 -12.92
CA ALA A 277 8.23 -6.29 -13.27
C ALA A 277 8.48 -5.42 -12.03
N GLY A 278 7.72 -5.63 -10.95
CA GLY A 278 7.86 -4.87 -9.71
C GLY A 278 9.21 -5.09 -9.02
N VAL A 279 9.67 -6.33 -8.92
CA VAL A 279 11.00 -6.65 -8.37
C VAL A 279 12.10 -6.03 -9.23
N SER A 280 11.97 -6.08 -10.56
CA SER A 280 12.94 -5.45 -11.47
C SER A 280 12.98 -3.93 -11.30
N ALA A 281 11.83 -3.28 -11.12
CA ALA A 281 11.74 -1.85 -10.84
C ALA A 281 12.39 -1.48 -9.48
N LEU A 282 12.20 -2.30 -8.44
CA LEU A 282 12.87 -2.13 -7.13
C LEU A 282 14.39 -2.29 -7.20
N ARG A 283 14.89 -3.08 -8.15
CA ARG A 283 16.33 -3.30 -8.39
C ARG A 283 16.95 -2.18 -9.22
N ALA A 284 16.22 -1.66 -10.19
CA ALA A 284 16.72 -0.73 -11.18
C ALA A 284 16.70 0.74 -10.75
N SER A 285 15.92 1.10 -9.71
CA SER A 285 15.68 2.51 -9.37
C SER A 285 15.58 2.77 -7.86
N ASP A 286 16.00 3.97 -7.46
CA ASP A 286 15.71 4.64 -6.19
C ASP A 286 14.41 5.45 -6.27
N HIS A 287 13.43 4.95 -7.05
CA HIS A 287 12.23 5.68 -7.37
C HIS A 287 11.49 6.12 -6.11
N PRO A 288 10.92 7.35 -6.05
CA PRO A 288 10.31 7.84 -4.83
C PRO A 288 9.13 7.00 -4.32
N LEU A 289 8.48 6.19 -5.17
CA LEU A 289 7.36 5.29 -4.82
C LEU A 289 7.80 3.88 -4.40
N ARG A 290 9.05 3.73 -3.99
CA ARG A 290 9.66 2.44 -3.73
C ARG A 290 8.94 1.66 -2.62
N ASP A 291 8.68 2.30 -1.49
CA ASP A 291 8.14 1.64 -0.31
C ASP A 291 6.68 1.23 -0.54
N GLU A 292 5.95 2.04 -1.32
CA GLU A 292 4.59 1.73 -1.77
C GLU A 292 4.59 0.52 -2.72
N LEU A 293 5.55 0.44 -3.66
CA LEU A 293 5.72 -0.73 -4.53
C LEU A 293 6.10 -1.99 -3.73
N GLU A 294 7.00 -1.86 -2.75
CA GLU A 294 7.39 -2.96 -1.86
C GLU A 294 6.18 -3.48 -1.05
N SER A 295 5.35 -2.57 -0.54
CA SER A 295 4.08 -2.89 0.11
C SER A 295 3.10 -3.61 -0.81
N ALA A 296 2.96 -3.16 -2.06
CA ALA A 296 2.11 -3.81 -3.06
C ALA A 296 2.59 -5.23 -3.38
N LEU A 297 3.89 -5.44 -3.54
CA LEU A 297 4.48 -6.77 -3.77
C LEU A 297 4.26 -7.70 -2.56
N ARG A 298 4.39 -7.20 -1.32
CA ARG A 298 4.04 -7.99 -0.12
C ARG A 298 2.58 -8.45 -0.13
N LYS A 299 1.65 -7.61 -0.56
CA LYS A 299 0.22 -7.97 -0.66
C LYS A 299 0.00 -9.07 -1.71
N LEU A 300 0.69 -8.98 -2.85
CA LEU A 300 0.64 -10.01 -3.89
C LEU A 300 1.12 -11.38 -3.38
N LEU A 301 2.17 -11.45 -2.56
CA LEU A 301 2.64 -12.71 -1.95
C LEU A 301 1.64 -13.38 -0.99
N VAL A 302 0.70 -12.60 -0.47
CA VAL A 302 -0.35 -13.12 0.42
C VAL A 302 -1.56 -13.59 -0.38
N GLY A 303 -1.94 -12.83 -1.42
CA GLY A 303 -3.19 -13.03 -2.16
C GLY A 303 -3.09 -13.84 -3.46
N ALA A 304 -1.94 -13.89 -4.12
CA ALA A 304 -1.81 -14.50 -5.45
C ALA A 304 -1.16 -15.91 -5.41
N LYS A 305 -1.62 -16.79 -6.30
CA LYS A 305 -1.05 -18.11 -6.55
C LYS A 305 -0.01 -18.04 -7.69
N GLY A 306 0.91 -18.99 -7.76
CA GLY A 306 1.93 -19.05 -8.84
C GLY A 306 3.13 -18.13 -8.66
N LEU A 307 3.26 -17.48 -7.50
CA LEU A 307 4.44 -16.68 -7.13
C LEU A 307 5.55 -17.54 -6.51
N PRO A 308 6.81 -17.07 -6.51
CA PRO A 308 7.91 -17.77 -5.85
C PRO A 308 7.61 -18.06 -4.37
N PRO A 309 8.18 -19.12 -3.78
CA PRO A 309 8.00 -19.42 -2.36
C PRO A 309 8.28 -18.17 -1.49
N ARG A 310 7.42 -17.90 -0.51
CA ARG A 310 7.51 -16.70 0.35
C ARG A 310 8.90 -16.47 0.92
N ALA A 311 9.68 -17.53 1.22
CA ALA A 311 11.05 -17.39 1.70
C ALA A 311 12.00 -16.75 0.68
N ALA A 312 11.92 -17.14 -0.59
CA ALA A 312 12.74 -16.57 -1.68
C ALA A 312 12.30 -15.13 -2.01
N ALA A 313 10.99 -14.88 -1.99
CA ALA A 313 10.41 -13.56 -2.22
C ALA A 313 10.65 -12.60 -1.05
N VAL A 314 10.66 -13.11 0.19
CA VAL A 314 11.04 -12.36 1.38
C VAL A 314 12.53 -12.07 1.36
N GLU A 315 13.44 -12.97 0.98
CA GLU A 315 14.86 -12.62 0.82
C GLU A 315 15.07 -11.53 -0.26
N GLU A 316 14.24 -11.53 -1.30
CA GLU A 316 14.27 -10.56 -2.40
C GLU A 316 13.68 -9.18 -2.01
N LEU A 317 12.76 -9.13 -1.05
CA LEU A 317 12.13 -7.90 -0.51
C LEU A 317 12.73 -7.42 0.83
N ALA A 318 13.30 -8.33 1.64
CA ALA A 318 13.79 -8.13 3.01
C ALA A 318 15.27 -7.77 3.06
N ALA A 319 15.79 -7.21 1.97
CA ALA A 319 16.86 -6.26 2.12
C ALA A 319 16.33 -4.99 2.77
N ASP A 320 15.94 -5.15 4.03
CA ASP A 320 15.63 -4.11 4.98
C ASP A 320 16.91 -3.27 5.12
N GLY A 321 16.95 -2.15 4.39
CA GLY A 321 17.82 -1.06 4.77
C GLY A 321 17.34 -0.52 6.11
N ALA A 322 17.80 -1.11 7.21
CA ALA A 322 17.51 -0.64 8.56
C ALA A 322 17.75 0.89 8.64
N PRO A 323 16.97 1.64 9.44
CA PRO A 323 17.09 3.10 9.57
C PRO A 323 18.51 3.58 9.96
N ALA A 324 19.34 2.73 10.55
CA ALA A 324 20.76 2.98 10.80
C ALA A 324 21.60 3.23 9.51
N SER A 325 21.12 2.79 8.35
CA SER A 325 21.81 2.91 7.07
C SER A 325 21.87 4.35 6.55
N GLY A 326 20.87 5.18 6.87
CA GLY A 326 20.82 6.58 6.39
C GLY A 326 21.93 7.45 6.97
N ALA A 327 22.08 7.48 8.29
CA ALA A 327 23.12 8.26 8.98
C ALA A 327 24.55 7.76 8.67
N LEU A 328 24.72 6.46 8.39
CA LEU A 328 26.00 5.90 7.95
C LEU A 328 26.30 6.26 6.49
N LEU A 329 25.28 6.30 5.63
CA LEU A 329 25.40 6.71 4.24
C LEU A 329 25.80 8.18 4.14
N ASP A 330 25.17 9.08 4.90
CA ASP A 330 25.54 10.50 4.91
C ASP A 330 27.02 10.72 5.26
N LYS A 331 27.52 9.96 6.26
CA LYS A 331 28.95 9.99 6.64
C LYS A 331 29.87 9.42 5.55
N LEU A 332 29.42 8.42 4.80
CA LEU A 332 30.18 7.87 3.66
C LEU A 332 30.23 8.86 2.50
N VAL A 333 29.11 9.51 2.18
CA VAL A 333 29.02 10.52 1.12
C VAL A 333 29.95 11.69 1.45
N ASP A 334 29.89 12.19 2.68
CA ASP A 334 30.78 13.25 3.17
C ASP A 334 32.27 12.88 3.07
N ALA A 335 32.62 11.64 3.47
CA ALA A 335 33.99 11.14 3.35
C ALA A 335 34.43 10.98 1.89
N TRP A 336 33.54 10.54 1.01
CA TRP A 336 33.80 10.39 -0.42
C TRP A 336 34.03 11.74 -1.08
N GLU A 337 33.13 12.71 -0.89
CA GLU A 337 33.23 14.07 -1.44
C GLU A 337 34.55 14.73 -1.03
N ARG A 338 34.96 14.54 0.22
CA ARG A 338 36.20 15.09 0.78
C ARG A 338 37.43 14.23 0.54
N ARG A 339 37.31 13.10 -0.19
CA ARG A 339 38.37 12.12 -0.48
C ARG A 339 39.12 11.67 0.78
N ARG A 340 38.37 11.36 1.84
CA ARG A 340 38.89 10.90 3.14
C ARG A 340 38.72 9.40 3.32
N THR A 341 39.75 8.73 3.80
CA THR A 341 39.69 7.32 4.21
C THR A 341 38.74 7.16 5.40
N VAL A 342 37.91 6.12 5.37
CA VAL A 342 37.03 5.77 6.49
C VAL A 342 37.57 4.56 7.24
N THR A 343 37.44 4.60 8.55
CA THR A 343 37.66 3.44 9.41
C THR A 343 36.32 2.81 9.74
N LEU A 344 36.22 1.50 9.48
CA LEU A 344 35.02 0.70 9.65
C LEU A 344 35.26 -0.35 10.74
N GLU A 345 34.27 -0.57 11.59
CA GLU A 345 34.12 -1.81 12.36
C GLU A 345 33.16 -2.72 11.60
N TYR A 346 33.71 -3.73 10.92
CA TYR A 346 32.97 -4.51 9.92
C TYR A 346 32.73 -5.95 10.40
N LEU A 347 31.46 -6.35 10.46
CA LEU A 347 31.06 -7.70 10.84
C LEU A 347 31.36 -8.70 9.72
N ARG A 348 32.19 -9.71 10.02
CA ARG A 348 32.46 -10.83 9.12
C ARG A 348 31.48 -11.97 9.40
N ILE A 349 30.47 -12.12 8.55
CA ILE A 349 29.43 -13.16 8.71
C ILE A 349 30.02 -14.57 8.86
N ALA A 350 31.10 -14.89 8.13
CA ALA A 350 31.69 -16.23 8.16
C ALA A 350 32.31 -16.63 9.51
N THR A 351 32.77 -15.67 10.32
CA THR A 351 33.39 -15.94 11.63
C THR A 351 32.66 -15.28 12.81
N GLY A 352 31.67 -14.43 12.55
CA GLY A 352 30.97 -13.64 13.58
C GLY A 352 31.80 -12.49 14.17
N GLU A 353 33.08 -12.36 13.78
CA GLU A 353 34.00 -11.36 14.34
C GLU A 353 33.80 -9.98 13.71
N VAL A 354 34.02 -8.94 14.52
CA VAL A 354 34.08 -7.55 14.07
C VAL A 354 35.54 -7.18 13.82
N VAL A 355 35.86 -6.81 12.58
CA VAL A 355 37.23 -6.48 12.16
C VAL A 355 37.31 -5.01 11.78
N ARG A 356 38.33 -4.32 12.27
CA ARG A 356 38.62 -2.94 11.91
C ARG A 356 39.25 -2.87 10.52
N ARG A 357 38.75 -1.99 9.65
CA ARG A 357 39.27 -1.80 8.28
C ARG A 357 39.33 -0.33 7.89
N ASP A 358 40.45 0.07 7.31
CA ASP A 358 40.58 1.35 6.64
C ASP A 358 40.28 1.19 5.15
N VAL A 359 39.39 2.03 4.64
CA VAL A 359 38.87 1.95 3.27
C VAL A 359 38.84 3.33 2.62
N ASP A 360 39.38 3.41 1.41
CA ASP A 360 39.22 4.57 0.53
C ASP A 360 37.97 4.37 -0.32
N VAL A 361 36.93 5.17 -0.08
CA VAL A 361 35.63 4.99 -0.72
C VAL A 361 35.70 5.44 -2.18
N TYR A 362 35.42 4.57 -3.14
CA TYR A 362 35.44 4.92 -4.56
C TYR A 362 34.04 5.22 -5.09
N GLY A 363 33.03 4.56 -4.54
CA GLY A 363 31.63 4.85 -4.84
C GLY A 363 30.68 3.97 -4.03
N TRP A 364 29.40 4.28 -4.09
CA TRP A 364 28.35 3.52 -3.44
C TRP A 364 27.17 3.27 -4.39
N GLY A 365 26.30 2.36 -3.99
CA GLY A 365 25.07 2.09 -4.72
C GLY A 365 24.19 1.10 -3.97
N ARG A 366 23.01 0.86 -4.52
CA ARG A 366 22.10 -0.15 -4.00
C ARG A 366 22.28 -1.45 -4.75
N ARG A 367 22.31 -2.55 -4.00
CA ARG A 367 22.37 -3.90 -4.55
C ARG A 367 21.41 -4.79 -3.82
N ARG A 368 20.41 -5.29 -4.57
CA ARG A 368 19.36 -6.18 -4.05
C ARG A 368 18.71 -5.63 -2.78
N GLY A 369 18.47 -4.31 -2.75
CA GLY A 369 17.85 -3.61 -1.62
C GLY A 369 18.78 -3.16 -0.50
N GLU A 370 20.00 -3.70 -0.41
CA GLU A 370 20.98 -3.24 0.57
C GLU A 370 21.87 -2.14 -0.01
N TRP A 371 22.27 -1.19 0.84
CA TRP A 371 23.30 -0.24 0.49
C TRP A 371 24.68 -0.91 0.54
N ILE A 372 25.43 -0.76 -0.55
CA ILE A 372 26.81 -1.20 -0.66
C ILE A 372 27.70 -0.03 -1.02
N PHE A 373 28.97 -0.10 -0.62
CA PHE A 373 30.01 0.79 -1.13
C PHE A 373 31.23 -0.02 -1.52
N ALA A 374 31.95 0.47 -2.52
CA ALA A 374 33.15 -0.13 -3.05
C ALA A 374 34.32 0.84 -2.88
N GLY A 375 35.49 0.28 -2.60
CA GLY A 375 36.67 1.06 -2.30
C GLY A 375 37.92 0.22 -2.10
N HIS A 376 39.07 0.88 -2.00
CA HIS A 376 40.34 0.21 -1.72
C HIS A 376 40.45 -0.13 -0.25
N CYS A 377 40.60 -1.41 0.06
CA CYS A 377 40.75 -1.88 1.43
C CYS A 377 42.24 -1.98 1.78
N HIS A 378 42.74 -1.06 2.60
CA HIS A 378 44.16 -1.00 3.00
C HIS A 378 44.65 -2.25 3.73
N LEU A 379 43.75 -2.94 4.45
CA LEU A 379 44.09 -4.20 5.13
C LEU A 379 44.42 -5.34 4.14
N ARG A 380 43.88 -5.27 2.93
CA ARG A 380 43.92 -6.37 1.94
C ARG A 380 44.53 -5.95 0.62
N ASP A 381 44.93 -4.68 0.55
CA ASP A 381 45.50 -3.99 -0.59
C ASP A 381 44.77 -4.29 -1.91
N ALA A 382 43.44 -4.20 -1.88
CA ALA A 382 42.59 -4.50 -3.04
C ALA A 382 41.23 -3.79 -3.00
N GLU A 383 40.65 -3.58 -4.19
CA GLU A 383 39.27 -3.13 -4.34
C GLU A 383 38.28 -4.16 -3.78
N ARG A 384 37.39 -3.71 -2.90
CA ARG A 384 36.37 -4.56 -2.28
C ARG A 384 35.04 -3.85 -2.11
N VAL A 385 33.98 -4.66 -2.09
CA VAL A 385 32.62 -4.24 -1.79
C VAL A 385 32.30 -4.52 -0.32
N PHE A 386 31.68 -3.55 0.32
CA PHE A 386 31.25 -3.57 1.70
C PHE A 386 29.75 -3.33 1.78
N TYR A 387 29.08 -4.09 2.64
CA TYR A 387 27.65 -3.93 2.92
C TYR A 387 27.46 -2.99 4.10
N LEU A 388 26.65 -1.95 3.93
CA LEU A 388 26.37 -0.98 5.00
C LEU A 388 25.67 -1.63 6.20
N SER A 389 24.83 -2.65 5.97
CA SER A 389 24.17 -3.45 7.01
C SER A 389 25.16 -4.17 7.95
N ARG A 390 26.43 -4.35 7.53
CA ARG A 390 27.49 -5.02 8.30
C ARG A 390 28.44 -4.06 9.00
N VAL A 391 28.26 -2.75 8.81
CA VAL A 391 29.06 -1.72 9.47
C VAL A 391 28.48 -1.47 10.86
N ARG A 392 29.23 -1.85 11.90
CA ARG A 392 28.86 -1.60 13.30
C ARG A 392 29.17 -0.16 13.72
N ALA A 393 30.29 0.36 13.25
CA ALA A 393 30.68 1.75 13.44
C ALA A 393 31.47 2.25 12.22
N LEU A 394 31.31 3.54 11.95
CA LEU A 394 32.05 4.25 10.90
C LEU A 394 32.60 5.54 11.46
N LYS A 395 33.92 5.73 11.28
CA LYS A 395 34.62 6.96 11.64
C LYS A 395 35.36 7.50 10.42
N VAL A 396 35.06 8.73 10.05
CA VAL A 396 35.82 9.45 9.02
C VAL A 396 37.15 9.89 9.63
N ASN A 397 38.28 9.54 9.00
CA ASN A 397 39.57 9.94 9.53
C ASN A 397 39.72 11.47 9.48
N ALA A 398 40.05 12.06 10.63
CA ALA A 398 40.22 13.50 10.78
C ALA A 398 41.59 13.99 10.27
N ARG A 399 42.60 13.11 10.25
CA ARG A 399 43.94 13.44 9.77
C ARG A 399 43.93 13.61 8.26
N ARG A 400 44.49 14.74 7.77
CA ARG A 400 44.84 14.95 6.36
C ARG A 400 45.92 13.92 5.98
N ARG A 401 45.53 12.74 5.52
CA ARG A 401 46.32 12.01 4.53
C ARG A 401 46.05 12.67 3.17
N ASP A 402 47.01 12.54 2.25
CA ASP A 402 46.79 12.99 0.88
C ASP A 402 45.48 12.40 0.35
N PRO A 403 44.63 13.20 -0.33
CA PRO A 403 43.38 12.72 -0.87
C PRO A 403 43.68 11.58 -1.84
N TYR A 404 43.10 10.40 -1.59
CA TYR A 404 43.28 9.26 -2.50
C TYR A 404 42.67 9.59 -3.86
N ARG A 405 43.26 9.02 -4.92
CA ARG A 405 42.70 9.09 -6.27
C ARG A 405 41.89 7.84 -6.55
N ILE A 406 40.69 8.05 -7.08
CA ILE A 406 39.85 6.97 -7.59
C ILE A 406 40.41 6.57 -8.96
N PRO A 407 40.70 5.28 -9.22
CA PRO A 407 41.16 4.83 -10.53
C PRO A 407 40.18 5.21 -11.64
N ALA A 408 40.67 5.70 -12.79
CA ALA A 408 39.82 6.11 -13.91
C ALA A 408 38.98 4.95 -14.49
N ALA A 409 39.46 3.71 -14.34
CA ALA A 409 38.76 2.49 -14.77
C ALA A 409 37.70 1.99 -13.76
N PHE A 410 37.56 2.62 -12.60
CA PHE A 410 36.62 2.19 -11.58
C PHE A 410 35.16 2.48 -12.00
N ASP A 411 34.32 1.46 -12.00
CA ASP A 411 32.88 1.59 -12.23
C ASP A 411 32.09 0.88 -11.12
N VAL A 412 31.50 1.66 -10.20
CA VAL A 412 30.65 1.14 -9.12
C VAL A 412 29.44 0.33 -9.66
N ARG A 413 28.99 0.63 -10.89
CA ARG A 413 27.85 -0.05 -11.51
C ARG A 413 28.14 -1.51 -11.86
N ARG A 414 29.43 -1.89 -11.97
CA ARG A 414 29.84 -3.30 -12.08
C ARG A 414 29.39 -4.08 -10.85
N TRP A 415 29.60 -3.49 -9.68
CA TRP A 415 29.30 -4.13 -8.40
C TRP A 415 27.81 -4.13 -8.08
N THR A 416 27.07 -3.05 -8.41
CA THR A 416 25.62 -2.99 -8.17
C THR A 416 24.82 -3.95 -9.06
N ARG A 417 25.31 -4.23 -10.28
CA ARG A 417 24.65 -5.11 -11.26
C ARG A 417 25.06 -6.59 -11.17
N GLN A 418 26.11 -6.93 -10.42
CA GLN A 418 26.57 -8.32 -10.26
C GLN A 418 25.52 -9.21 -9.59
N GLN A 419 25.30 -10.40 -10.14
CA GLN A 419 24.48 -11.43 -9.51
C GLN A 419 25.29 -12.25 -8.49
N ILE A 420 24.64 -13.02 -7.60
CA ILE A 420 25.36 -13.82 -6.58
C ILE A 420 26.36 -14.79 -7.23
N TRP A 421 26.03 -15.30 -8.42
CA TRP A 421 26.88 -16.22 -9.17
C TRP A 421 28.02 -15.54 -9.96
N ASP A 422 28.02 -14.20 -10.05
CA ASP A 422 29.07 -13.42 -10.72
C ASP A 422 30.18 -12.95 -9.77
N TYR A 423 30.08 -13.27 -8.48
CA TYR A 423 31.12 -12.93 -7.51
C TYR A 423 32.44 -13.58 -7.90
N ASP A 424 33.52 -12.79 -7.94
CA ASP A 424 34.90 -13.23 -8.16
C ASP A 424 35.41 -14.08 -6.96
N VAL A 425 34.83 -15.28 -6.80
CA VAL A 425 35.21 -16.28 -5.78
C VAL A 425 36.14 -17.32 -6.42
N HIS A 426 35.80 -17.75 -7.64
CA HIS A 426 36.54 -18.73 -8.43
C HIS A 426 36.73 -18.23 -9.87
N PRO A 427 37.66 -18.83 -10.63
CA PRO A 427 37.77 -18.59 -12.07
C PRO A 427 36.43 -18.83 -12.77
N PRO A 428 36.11 -18.05 -13.82
CA PRO A 428 34.87 -18.20 -14.56
C PRO A 428 34.70 -19.61 -15.15
N ARG A 429 33.49 -20.14 -15.06
CA ARG A 429 33.08 -21.45 -15.55
C ARG A 429 31.73 -21.36 -16.23
N GLU A 430 31.48 -22.19 -17.24
CA GLU A 430 30.16 -22.26 -17.86
C GLU A 430 29.18 -23.06 -16.97
N ALA A 431 27.96 -22.56 -16.86
CA ALA A 431 26.86 -23.24 -16.22
C ALA A 431 25.62 -23.25 -17.12
N VAL A 432 24.78 -24.26 -16.94
CA VAL A 432 23.57 -24.47 -17.74
C VAL A 432 22.38 -24.69 -16.83
N VAL A 433 21.37 -23.83 -16.94
CA VAL A 433 20.11 -23.91 -16.18
C VAL A 433 18.95 -24.14 -17.13
N ARG A 434 18.11 -25.12 -16.85
CA ARG A 434 16.85 -25.37 -17.56
C ARG A 434 15.69 -24.78 -16.77
N PHE A 435 14.85 -24.01 -17.45
CA PHE A 435 13.58 -23.51 -16.94
C PHE A 435 12.41 -24.22 -17.64
N ARG A 436 11.42 -24.64 -16.87
CA ARG A 436 10.17 -25.25 -17.33
C ARG A 436 8.97 -24.37 -16.91
N GLY A 437 7.78 -24.74 -17.38
CA GLY A 437 6.51 -24.15 -16.91
C GLY A 437 6.43 -22.63 -17.04
N SER A 438 6.00 -21.97 -15.96
CA SER A 438 5.86 -20.52 -15.89
C SER A 438 7.20 -19.79 -16.00
N LEU A 439 8.27 -20.35 -15.41
CA LEU A 439 9.60 -19.73 -15.40
C LEU A 439 10.27 -19.69 -16.78
N ALA A 440 9.93 -20.61 -17.69
CA ALA A 440 10.48 -20.62 -19.05
C ALA A 440 10.17 -19.31 -19.81
N ARG A 441 9.01 -18.68 -19.54
CA ARG A 441 8.60 -17.42 -20.20
C ARG A 441 9.39 -16.21 -19.71
N VAL A 442 9.87 -16.26 -18.46
CA VAL A 442 10.62 -15.16 -17.81
C VAL A 442 12.12 -15.44 -17.71
N ALA A 443 12.62 -16.54 -18.29
CA ALA A 443 14.02 -16.96 -18.20
C ALA A 443 15.03 -15.86 -18.59
N GLY A 444 14.71 -15.03 -19.60
CA GLY A 444 15.56 -13.91 -20.03
C GLY A 444 15.60 -12.75 -19.05
N GLN A 445 14.58 -12.60 -18.22
CA GLN A 445 14.55 -11.61 -17.15
C GLN A 445 15.28 -12.14 -15.90
N LEU A 446 15.19 -13.44 -15.63
CA LEU A 446 15.90 -14.09 -14.52
C LEU A 446 17.42 -14.17 -14.74
N LEU A 447 17.84 -14.43 -15.98
CA LEU A 447 19.24 -14.51 -16.38
C LEU A 447 19.54 -13.61 -17.61
N PRO A 448 19.63 -12.29 -17.43
CA PRO A 448 19.79 -11.34 -18.55
C PRO A 448 21.08 -11.52 -19.37
N ALA A 449 22.14 -12.06 -18.74
CA ALA A 449 23.42 -12.31 -19.39
C ALA A 449 23.52 -13.71 -20.03
N ALA A 450 22.48 -14.54 -19.92
CA ALA A 450 22.52 -15.92 -20.42
C ALA A 450 22.13 -16.01 -21.89
N ARG A 451 22.78 -16.92 -22.61
CA ARG A 451 22.37 -17.36 -23.95
C ARG A 451 21.25 -18.38 -23.80
N LEU A 452 20.04 -17.98 -24.16
CA LEU A 452 18.84 -18.81 -24.09
C LEU A 452 18.63 -19.61 -25.37
N ARG A 453 18.25 -20.88 -25.23
CA ARG A 453 17.75 -21.73 -26.32
C ARG A 453 16.43 -22.38 -25.92
N PRO A 454 15.52 -22.62 -26.88
CA PRO A 454 14.34 -23.45 -26.63
C PRO A 454 14.76 -24.87 -26.25
N ASP A 455 14.05 -25.46 -25.30
CA ASP A 455 14.16 -26.88 -24.95
C ASP A 455 13.11 -27.69 -25.73
N ALA A 456 13.38 -28.97 -25.98
CA ALA A 456 12.50 -29.85 -26.75
C ALA A 456 11.11 -30.04 -26.10
N GLU A 457 11.04 -29.89 -24.78
CA GLU A 457 9.83 -30.04 -23.96
C GLU A 457 9.10 -28.70 -23.71
N GLY A 458 9.33 -27.68 -24.55
CA GLY A 458 8.69 -26.36 -24.41
C GLY A 458 9.30 -25.46 -23.34
N GLY A 459 10.39 -25.89 -22.69
CA GLY A 459 11.19 -25.11 -21.74
C GLY A 459 12.18 -24.14 -22.39
N ARG A 460 13.07 -23.59 -21.56
CA ARG A 460 14.22 -22.78 -21.97
C ARG A 460 15.49 -23.24 -21.29
N VAL A 461 16.57 -23.41 -22.04
CA VAL A 461 17.91 -23.70 -21.52
C VAL A 461 18.76 -22.43 -21.59
N ALA A 462 19.23 -21.97 -20.44
CA ALA A 462 20.07 -20.79 -20.27
C ALA A 462 21.52 -21.20 -20.03
N ARG A 463 22.43 -20.76 -20.91
CA ARG A 463 23.89 -20.91 -20.72
C ARG A 463 24.51 -19.59 -20.27
N LEU A 464 25.27 -19.61 -19.18
CA LEU A 464 25.93 -18.42 -18.65
C LEU A 464 27.30 -18.74 -18.05
N GLU A 465 28.17 -17.74 -18.00
CA GLU A 465 29.42 -17.80 -17.24
C GLU A 465 29.12 -17.47 -15.77
N VAL A 466 29.68 -18.28 -14.85
CA VAL A 466 29.57 -18.08 -13.41
C VAL A 466 30.93 -18.17 -12.73
N ARG A 467 31.10 -17.39 -11.67
CA ARG A 467 32.33 -17.31 -10.84
C ARG A 467 32.08 -17.77 -9.41
N ASN A 468 30.82 -17.97 -9.03
CA ASN A 468 30.38 -18.52 -7.76
C ASN A 468 29.26 -19.55 -7.96
N LEU A 469 29.66 -20.80 -8.23
CA LEU A 469 28.75 -21.92 -8.49
C LEU A 469 27.79 -22.20 -7.33
N ARG A 470 28.26 -22.16 -6.08
CA ARG A 470 27.40 -22.34 -4.89
C ARG A 470 26.32 -21.26 -4.81
N GLY A 471 26.64 -20.06 -5.26
CA GLY A 471 25.70 -18.97 -5.44
C GLY A 471 24.59 -19.27 -6.44
N LEU A 472 24.96 -19.79 -7.62
CA LEU A 472 24.01 -20.20 -8.65
C LEU A 472 23.11 -21.34 -8.15
N VAL A 473 23.69 -22.36 -7.49
CA VAL A 473 22.95 -23.50 -6.94
C VAL A 473 21.87 -23.05 -5.96
N ARG A 474 22.22 -22.16 -5.01
CA ARG A 474 21.22 -21.60 -4.09
C ARG A 474 20.09 -20.87 -4.80
N GLN A 475 20.43 -20.08 -5.82
CA GLN A 475 19.41 -19.39 -6.59
C GLN A 475 18.50 -20.35 -7.36
N ALA A 476 19.08 -21.38 -8.00
CA ALA A 476 18.33 -22.38 -8.74
C ALA A 476 17.32 -23.10 -7.83
N LEU A 477 17.73 -23.48 -6.62
CA LEU A 477 16.83 -24.06 -5.62
C LEU A 477 15.74 -23.07 -5.17
N ALA A 478 16.05 -21.78 -5.05
CA ALA A 478 15.09 -20.74 -4.65
C ALA A 478 14.00 -20.49 -5.70
N TRP A 479 14.29 -20.69 -6.99
CA TRP A 479 13.29 -20.65 -8.06
C TRP A 479 12.33 -21.86 -8.04
N GLY A 480 12.62 -22.88 -7.24
CA GLY A 480 11.75 -24.03 -7.05
C GLY A 480 11.87 -25.08 -8.17
N PRO A 481 10.91 -26.00 -8.28
CA PRO A 481 11.02 -27.20 -9.11
C PRO A 481 11.03 -26.92 -10.62
N GLU A 482 10.60 -25.72 -11.03
CA GLU A 482 10.61 -25.29 -12.44
C GLU A 482 12.01 -24.85 -12.93
N ALA A 483 13.02 -24.79 -12.06
CA ALA A 483 14.39 -24.48 -12.41
C ALA A 483 15.36 -25.61 -12.03
N GLU A 484 16.12 -26.10 -13.01
CA GLU A 484 17.04 -27.22 -12.83
C GLU A 484 18.45 -26.83 -13.31
N LEU A 485 19.46 -26.98 -12.45
CA LEU A 485 20.86 -26.84 -12.86
C LEU A 485 21.32 -28.13 -13.54
N LEU A 486 21.78 -28.06 -14.79
CA LEU A 486 22.24 -29.21 -15.57
C LEU A 486 23.75 -29.38 -15.51
N GLU A 487 24.47 -28.27 -15.66
CA GLU A 487 25.93 -28.23 -15.68
C GLU A 487 26.43 -27.06 -14.84
N PRO A 488 27.61 -27.19 -14.19
CA PRO A 488 28.45 -28.39 -14.12
C PRO A 488 27.91 -29.47 -13.16
N ALA A 489 28.36 -30.72 -13.31
CA ALA A 489 27.92 -31.85 -12.48
C ALA A 489 28.15 -31.64 -10.98
N GLU A 490 29.24 -30.94 -10.63
CA GLU A 490 29.56 -30.49 -9.26
C GLU A 490 28.43 -29.66 -8.65
N GLY A 491 27.82 -28.77 -9.45
CA GLY A 491 26.71 -27.93 -9.00
C GLY A 491 25.46 -28.74 -8.69
N ARG A 492 25.20 -29.80 -9.46
CA ARG A 492 24.08 -30.72 -9.18
C ARG A 492 24.31 -31.52 -7.91
N ALA A 493 25.54 -32.00 -7.70
CA ALA A 493 25.90 -32.70 -6.46
C ALA A 493 25.66 -31.80 -5.25
N LEU A 494 26.10 -30.53 -5.34
CA LEU A 494 25.88 -29.53 -4.30
C LEU A 494 24.39 -29.24 -4.08
N ALA A 495 23.58 -29.16 -5.15
CA ALA A 495 22.13 -28.96 -5.03
C ALA A 495 21.46 -30.11 -4.26
N ARG A 496 21.84 -31.35 -4.56
CA ARG A 496 21.33 -32.54 -3.85
C ARG A 496 21.74 -32.57 -2.39
N GLU A 497 23.00 -32.26 -2.09
CA GLU A 497 23.49 -32.16 -0.71
C GLU A 497 22.70 -31.12 0.10
N MET A 498 22.48 -29.93 -0.48
CA MET A 498 21.72 -28.86 0.15
C MET A 498 20.25 -29.24 0.38
N LEU A 499 19.61 -29.89 -0.59
CA LEU A 499 18.24 -30.40 -0.46
C LEU A 499 18.13 -31.50 0.60
N ALA A 500 19.09 -32.43 0.65
CA ALA A 500 19.12 -33.47 1.67
C ALA A 500 19.29 -32.90 3.08
N ALA A 501 20.17 -31.91 3.25
CA ALA A 501 20.33 -31.20 4.52
C ALA A 501 19.06 -30.43 4.92
N LEU A 502 18.36 -29.81 3.97
CA LEU A 502 17.08 -29.14 4.20
C LEU A 502 15.97 -30.13 4.60
N ALA A 503 15.88 -31.27 3.92
CA ALA A 503 14.91 -32.32 4.25
C ALA A 503 15.16 -32.85 5.67
N ALA A 504 16.41 -33.20 6.01
CA ALA A 504 16.79 -33.65 7.34
C ALA A 504 16.49 -32.60 8.44
N ALA A 505 16.67 -31.31 8.15
CA ALA A 505 16.37 -30.22 9.08
C ALA A 505 14.85 -29.98 9.27
N LEU A 506 14.03 -30.31 8.26
CA LEU A 506 12.57 -30.26 8.35
C LEU A 506 12.02 -31.50 9.09
N ASP A 507 12.62 -32.67 8.86
CA ASP A 507 12.26 -33.93 9.53
C ASP A 507 12.67 -33.92 11.01
N GLY A 508 13.78 -33.28 11.37
CA GLY A 508 14.22 -33.08 12.75
C GLY A 508 13.51 -31.95 13.51
N ARG A 509 12.51 -31.30 12.91
CA ARG A 509 11.69 -30.23 13.51
C ARG A 509 10.25 -30.65 13.83
N ALA A 510 9.93 -31.95 13.76
CA ALA A 510 8.82 -32.51 14.54
C ALA A 510 9.41 -32.98 15.89
N PRO A 511 9.05 -32.39 17.03
CA PRO A 511 7.67 -32.06 17.44
C PRO A 511 7.28 -30.57 17.44
#